data_AF-A0A4Z1JED4-F1
#
_entry.id   AF-A0A4Z1JED4-F1
#
_cell.length_a   1.000
_cell.length_b   1.000
_cell.length_c   1.000
_cell.angle_alpha   90.00
_cell.angle_beta   90.00
_cell.angle_gamma   90.00
#
_symmetry.space_group_name_H-M   'P 1'
#
loop_
_entity.id
_entity.type
_entity.pdbx_description
1 polymer ?
#
loop_
_entity_poly.entity_id
_entity_poly.type
_entity_poly.pdbx_seq_one_letter_code
_entity_poly.pdbx_strand_id
1 'polypeptide(L)'
;MASTNHKETPEISKYVVWPPIIKHVVPLGYLYDESGNSYPRMGGRSSALPNGHVLFQFNNTFCHNAAGQFLGKTDSTLSFLTNPTNPVMSRYLAPPGSINVEITERQIPSLFKRFEDELDKKNDNKVFWATGGIAWYLITGAAAYGWTFFEYRGIRKDGSTFLVAVGIASVEVNYRTNPTTIVAKREMAGWSERILFYPSEPRLGTFSVLSDGKYLYAYGHKGGDHNGDYDVVLGRVPLELANARACWEYWGGGRGWVKNHFFSWPVLKNYQHGQIFDTKLFGEGSPYRFGFVGCTRTGDSKLMFGRAVNPWGPFEIVELMKAYPLGHIQKFAYTAHMFAHPWAFPESKGDLMVTWSEGGSAGNIVAVKIRFEQGIGRLQPKELRVVQRIEEESDNNNIALSELQLHDELYSFERYEKDGEQKAVIATPEKKNVFEKAAAAFGKLCNKSAE
;
A
#
# COMPACT_ATOMS: atom_id res chain seq x y z
N MET A 1 -55.82 27.14 -18.05
CA MET A 1 -54.91 26.45 -17.10
C MET A 1 -53.49 26.77 -17.54
N ALA A 2 -52.79 27.64 -16.83
CA ALA A 2 -51.42 28.02 -17.15
C ALA A 2 -50.46 26.99 -16.53
N SER A 3 -49.65 26.37 -17.39
CA SER A 3 -48.57 25.46 -17.00
C SER A 3 -47.47 26.26 -16.29
N THR A 4 -47.29 26.02 -15.00
CA THR A 4 -46.15 26.52 -14.23
C THR A 4 -44.91 25.72 -14.59
N ASN A 5 -44.10 26.25 -15.51
CA ASN A 5 -42.73 25.81 -15.71
C ASN A 5 -41.91 26.09 -14.45
N HIS A 6 -41.76 25.09 -13.59
CA HIS A 6 -40.71 25.10 -12.58
C HIS A 6 -39.36 25.09 -13.31
N LYS A 7 -38.72 26.26 -13.38
CA LYS A 7 -37.28 26.34 -13.61
C LYS A 7 -36.62 25.68 -12.41
N GLU A 8 -36.18 24.44 -12.57
CA GLU A 8 -35.23 23.82 -11.65
C GLU A 8 -33.98 24.71 -11.63
N THR A 9 -33.78 25.39 -10.51
CA THR A 9 -32.52 26.08 -10.23
C THR A 9 -31.44 25.00 -10.21
N PRO A 10 -30.38 25.08 -11.04
CA PRO A 10 -29.34 24.07 -11.04
C PRO A 10 -28.75 23.96 -9.62
N GLU A 11 -28.77 22.75 -9.07
CA GLU A 11 -28.26 22.47 -7.74
C GLU A 11 -26.76 22.83 -7.71
N ILE A 12 -26.43 23.92 -7.00
CA ILE A 12 -25.04 24.38 -6.91
C ILE A 12 -24.28 23.35 -6.08
N SER A 13 -23.56 22.47 -6.76
CA SER A 13 -22.70 21.48 -6.11
C SER A 13 -21.55 22.18 -5.38
N LYS A 14 -21.41 21.90 -4.08
CA LYS A 14 -20.33 22.41 -3.24
C LYS A 14 -19.27 21.34 -3.06
N TYR A 15 -18.00 21.72 -3.18
CA TYR A 15 -16.86 20.81 -3.08
C TYR A 15 -15.85 21.31 -2.06
N VAL A 16 -14.97 20.43 -1.59
CA VAL A 16 -13.93 20.79 -0.63
C VAL A 16 -13.07 21.92 -1.21
N VAL A 17 -12.95 23.01 -0.47
CA VAL A 17 -12.11 24.15 -0.84
C VAL A 17 -10.63 23.74 -0.77
N TRP A 18 -9.79 24.39 -1.58
CA TRP A 18 -8.35 24.19 -1.54
C TRP A 18 -7.59 25.49 -1.32
N PRO A 19 -6.62 25.53 -0.37
CA PRO A 19 -6.25 24.47 0.58
C PRO A 19 -7.40 24.04 1.50
N PRO A 20 -7.39 22.78 2.00
CA PRO A 20 -8.50 22.25 2.80
C PRO A 20 -8.58 22.96 4.15
N ILE A 21 -9.80 23.29 4.56
CA ILE A 21 -10.10 23.83 5.89
C ILE A 21 -10.93 22.79 6.64
N ILE A 22 -10.51 22.41 7.86
CA ILE A 22 -11.27 21.49 8.71
C ILE A 22 -12.38 22.25 9.43
N LYS A 23 -13.63 21.80 9.27
CA LYS A 23 -14.77 22.28 10.07
C LYS A 23 -14.91 21.50 11.37
N HIS A 24 -14.86 20.17 11.29
CA HIS A 24 -15.01 19.30 12.46
C HIS A 24 -14.14 18.05 12.32
N VAL A 25 -13.63 17.58 13.46
CA VAL A 25 -13.05 16.24 13.61
C VAL A 25 -13.88 15.51 14.65
N VAL A 26 -14.43 14.36 14.27
CA VAL A 26 -15.27 13.53 15.15
C VAL A 26 -14.55 12.20 15.38
N PRO A 27 -14.09 11.92 16.61
CA PRO A 27 -13.60 10.59 16.98
C PRO A 27 -14.67 9.53 16.75
N LEU A 28 -14.30 8.46 16.06
CA LEU A 28 -15.16 7.28 15.87
C LEU A 28 -14.76 6.13 16.81
N GLY A 29 -13.70 6.32 17.60
CA GLY A 29 -13.13 5.30 18.48
C GLY A 29 -12.03 4.50 17.78
N TYR A 30 -11.81 3.28 18.27
CA TYR A 30 -10.87 2.34 17.67
C TYR A 30 -11.58 1.47 16.63
N LEU A 31 -10.86 1.06 15.58
CA LEU A 31 -11.29 -0.12 14.83
C LEU A 31 -11.34 -1.30 15.80
N TYR A 32 -12.43 -2.06 15.79
CA TYR A 32 -12.65 -3.21 16.65
C TYR A 32 -13.20 -4.41 15.88
N ASP A 33 -13.07 -5.59 16.48
CA ASP A 33 -13.64 -6.82 15.94
C ASP A 33 -15.00 -7.11 16.58
N GLU A 34 -15.95 -7.57 15.78
CA GLU A 34 -17.33 -7.84 16.18
C GLU A 34 -17.44 -8.88 17.32
N SER A 35 -16.45 -9.76 17.49
CA SER A 35 -16.45 -10.72 18.60
C SER A 35 -16.29 -10.07 19.98
N GLY A 36 -15.85 -8.82 20.06
CA GLY A 36 -15.53 -8.14 21.31
C GLY A 36 -14.16 -8.50 21.90
N ASN A 37 -13.42 -9.42 21.27
CA ASN A 37 -12.05 -9.75 21.68
C ASN A 37 -11.08 -8.59 21.46
N SER A 38 -10.03 -8.56 22.29
CA SER A 38 -8.97 -7.56 22.19
C SER A 38 -7.95 -7.95 21.12
N TYR A 39 -7.95 -7.21 20.01
CA TYR A 39 -6.97 -7.34 18.94
C TYR A 39 -6.23 -6.02 18.70
N PRO A 40 -5.21 -5.70 19.52
CA PRO A 40 -4.26 -4.65 19.19
C PRO A 40 -3.61 -4.92 17.84
N ARG A 41 -3.55 -3.87 17.01
CA ARG A 41 -3.24 -3.95 15.59
C ARG A 41 -2.41 -2.77 15.13
N MET A 42 -1.61 -3.01 14.11
CA MET A 42 -0.84 -2.00 13.39
C MET A 42 -1.26 -1.95 11.93
N GLY A 43 -1.26 -0.76 11.33
CA GLY A 43 -1.74 -0.53 9.97
C GLY A 43 -3.20 -0.09 9.97
N GLY A 44 -4.06 -0.83 9.27
CA GLY A 44 -5.48 -0.51 9.15
C GLY A 44 -5.91 0.04 7.80
N ARG A 45 -5.14 -0.22 6.74
CA ARG A 45 -5.52 0.19 5.40
C ARG A 45 -6.74 -0.61 4.94
N SER A 46 -7.74 0.08 4.39
CA SER A 46 -8.89 -0.59 3.80
C SER A 46 -8.80 -0.64 2.27
N SER A 47 -9.37 -1.69 1.67
CA SER A 47 -9.63 -1.78 0.24
C SER A 47 -11.12 -2.04 0.02
N ALA A 48 -11.81 -1.07 -0.58
CA ALA A 48 -13.23 -1.19 -0.89
C ALA A 48 -13.44 -1.88 -2.25
N LEU A 49 -14.50 -2.67 -2.31
CA LEU A 49 -15.00 -3.30 -3.52
C LEU A 49 -16.22 -2.51 -4.03
N PRO A 50 -16.47 -2.45 -5.35
CA PRO A 50 -17.61 -1.73 -5.91
C PRO A 50 -18.98 -2.21 -5.43
N ASN A 51 -19.09 -3.46 -4.94
CA ASN A 51 -20.31 -3.99 -4.34
C ASN A 51 -20.53 -3.55 -2.88
N GLY A 52 -19.72 -2.63 -2.36
CA GLY A 52 -19.85 -2.08 -1.00
C GLY A 52 -19.17 -2.89 0.08
N HIS A 53 -18.56 -4.03 -0.24
CA HIS A 53 -17.72 -4.77 0.70
C HIS A 53 -16.37 -4.08 0.91
N VAL A 54 -15.81 -4.21 2.11
CA VAL A 54 -14.55 -3.58 2.46
C VAL A 54 -13.71 -4.57 3.26
N LEU A 55 -12.43 -4.66 2.89
CA LEU A 55 -11.43 -5.44 3.60
C LEU A 55 -10.45 -4.50 4.30
N PHE A 56 -10.15 -4.77 5.57
CA PHE A 56 -9.06 -4.11 6.28
C PHE A 56 -7.85 -5.04 6.35
N GLN A 57 -6.69 -4.52 5.98
CA GLN A 57 -5.40 -5.19 6.14
C GLN A 57 -4.65 -4.61 7.33
N PHE A 58 -4.17 -5.50 8.19
CA PHE A 58 -3.34 -5.16 9.34
C PHE A 58 -2.00 -5.88 9.23
N ASN A 59 -0.94 -5.24 9.71
CA ASN A 59 0.38 -5.83 9.78
C ASN A 59 0.44 -6.80 10.96
N ASN A 60 0.91 -6.36 12.12
CA ASN A 60 0.91 -7.19 13.31
C ASN A 60 -0.46 -7.13 13.99
N THR A 61 -0.98 -8.30 14.38
CA THR A 61 -2.17 -8.46 15.22
C THR A 61 -1.82 -9.28 16.46
N PHE A 62 -2.15 -8.75 17.63
CA PHE A 62 -1.94 -9.41 18.92
C PHE A 62 -3.26 -10.06 19.35
N CYS A 63 -3.32 -11.38 19.33
CA CYS A 63 -4.56 -12.13 19.53
C CYS A 63 -4.77 -12.37 21.02
N HIS A 64 -5.91 -11.92 21.57
CA HIS A 64 -6.35 -12.28 22.92
C HIS A 64 -7.76 -12.89 22.85
N ASN A 65 -8.04 -13.86 23.71
CA ASN A 65 -9.41 -14.36 23.87
C ASN A 65 -10.27 -13.42 24.74
N ALA A 66 -11.53 -13.79 24.95
CA ALA A 66 -12.48 -13.00 25.74
C ALA A 66 -12.06 -12.84 27.22
N ALA A 67 -11.27 -13.78 27.75
CA ALA A 67 -10.70 -13.71 29.10
C ALA A 67 -9.43 -12.82 29.17
N GLY A 68 -8.99 -12.24 28.05
CA GLY A 68 -7.77 -11.43 27.96
C GLY A 68 -6.48 -12.23 27.91
N GLN A 69 -6.54 -13.56 27.73
CA GLN A 69 -5.34 -14.41 27.60
C GLN A 69 -4.72 -14.23 26.21
N PHE A 70 -3.41 -14.07 26.16
CA PHE A 70 -2.67 -13.92 24.90
C PHE A 70 -2.55 -15.26 24.17
N LEU A 71 -3.05 -15.30 22.93
CA LEU A 71 -3.09 -16.48 22.07
C LEU A 71 -1.93 -16.52 21.06
N GLY A 72 -1.32 -15.37 20.78
CA GLY A 72 -0.21 -15.28 19.84
C GLY A 72 -0.20 -13.98 19.03
N LYS A 73 0.88 -13.80 18.26
CA LYS A 73 1.05 -12.67 17.34
C LYS A 73 1.01 -13.18 15.90
N THR A 74 0.12 -12.63 15.11
CA THR A 74 0.01 -12.93 13.67
C THR A 74 0.47 -11.74 12.84
N ASP A 75 1.27 -12.00 11.82
CA ASP A 75 1.64 -11.03 10.80
C ASP A 75 0.69 -11.08 9.60
N SER A 76 0.43 -9.91 9.01
CA SER A 76 -0.51 -9.69 7.91
C SER A 76 -1.85 -10.38 8.13
N THR A 77 -2.78 -9.74 8.82
CA THR A 77 -4.15 -10.27 8.96
C THR A 77 -5.13 -9.44 8.14
N LEU A 78 -6.32 -10.02 7.91
CA LEU A 78 -7.36 -9.39 7.12
C LEU A 78 -8.72 -9.57 7.79
N SER A 79 -9.45 -8.47 7.96
CA SER A 79 -10.84 -8.49 8.45
C SER A 79 -11.80 -7.90 7.42
N PHE A 80 -13.06 -8.28 7.54
CA PHE A 80 -14.14 -7.89 6.66
C PHE A 80 -15.08 -6.90 7.35
N LEU A 81 -15.48 -5.82 6.69
CA LEU A 81 -16.49 -4.89 7.21
C LEU A 81 -17.86 -5.57 7.28
N THR A 82 -18.45 -5.64 8.47
CA THR A 82 -19.74 -6.33 8.67
C THR A 82 -20.93 -5.40 8.59
N ASN A 83 -20.75 -4.11 8.89
CA ASN A 83 -21.82 -3.12 8.86
C ASN A 83 -21.34 -1.79 8.23
N PRO A 84 -21.79 -1.45 7.00
CA PRO A 84 -21.45 -0.19 6.35
C PRO A 84 -21.83 1.07 7.13
N THR A 85 -22.82 1.01 8.02
CA THR A 85 -23.23 2.16 8.86
C THR A 85 -22.32 2.38 10.06
N ASN A 86 -21.52 1.38 10.43
CA ASN A 86 -20.52 1.46 11.48
C ASN A 86 -19.13 1.13 10.89
N PRO A 87 -18.42 2.12 10.33
CA PRO A 87 -17.20 1.89 9.56
C PRO A 87 -15.99 1.46 10.41
N VAL A 88 -16.14 1.40 11.75
CA VAL A 88 -15.07 0.96 12.66
C VAL A 88 -15.20 -0.51 13.09
N MET A 89 -16.31 -1.17 12.75
CA MET A 89 -16.58 -2.56 13.13
C MET A 89 -16.28 -3.51 11.97
N SER A 90 -15.37 -4.44 12.21
CA SER A 90 -15.00 -5.47 11.24
C SER A 90 -15.03 -6.85 11.89
N ARG A 91 -14.88 -7.92 11.10
CA ARG A 91 -14.83 -9.29 11.59
C ARG A 91 -13.75 -10.09 10.88
N TYR A 92 -12.92 -10.79 11.64
CA TYR A 92 -12.03 -11.81 11.08
C TYR A 92 -12.83 -13.00 10.56
N LEU A 93 -12.52 -13.44 9.34
CA LEU A 93 -13.20 -14.57 8.73
C LEU A 93 -12.67 -15.89 9.31
N ALA A 94 -13.59 -16.79 9.64
CA ALA A 94 -13.25 -18.13 10.08
C ALA A 94 -12.58 -18.89 8.95
N PRO A 95 -11.58 -19.74 9.24
CA PRO A 95 -11.20 -20.81 8.33
C PRO A 95 -12.45 -21.60 7.90
N PRO A 96 -12.52 -22.11 6.66
CA PRO A 96 -13.61 -22.97 6.22
C PRO A 96 -13.84 -24.14 7.19
N GLY A 97 -15.09 -24.35 7.61
CA GLY A 97 -15.49 -25.44 8.52
C GLY A 97 -15.47 -25.10 10.02
N SER A 98 -15.03 -23.89 10.39
CA SER A 98 -15.01 -23.47 11.78
C SER A 98 -16.25 -22.71 12.22
N ILE A 99 -16.72 -22.96 13.45
CA ILE A 99 -17.66 -22.05 14.11
C ILE A 99 -16.94 -20.74 14.49
N ASN A 100 -17.62 -19.59 14.45
CA ASN A 100 -17.02 -18.29 14.81
C ASN A 100 -16.38 -18.31 16.22
N VAL A 101 -16.95 -19.08 17.14
CA VAL A 101 -16.43 -19.33 18.51
C VAL A 101 -15.02 -19.92 18.48
N GLU A 102 -14.67 -20.70 17.46
CA GLU A 102 -13.31 -21.19 17.38
C GLU A 102 -12.35 -20.03 17.14
N ILE A 103 -12.61 -19.04 16.28
CA ILE A 103 -11.67 -17.91 16.10
C ILE A 103 -11.45 -17.17 17.42
N THR A 104 -12.48 -16.99 18.24
CA THR A 104 -12.37 -16.24 19.49
C THR A 104 -11.45 -16.90 20.52
N GLU A 105 -11.17 -18.19 20.37
CA GLU A 105 -10.34 -19.00 21.27
C GLU A 105 -9.03 -19.49 20.62
N ARG A 106 -8.66 -18.98 19.45
CA ARG A 106 -7.35 -19.26 18.81
C ARG A 106 -6.78 -18.03 18.13
N GLN A 107 -5.50 -18.12 17.81
CA GLN A 107 -4.79 -17.13 17.03
C GLN A 107 -5.44 -16.95 15.65
N ILE A 108 -5.63 -15.69 15.24
CA ILE A 108 -6.12 -15.34 13.89
C ILE A 108 -5.10 -15.82 12.85
N PRO A 109 -5.52 -16.48 11.75
CA PRO A 109 -4.60 -16.95 10.73
C PRO A 109 -3.97 -15.78 9.95
N SER A 110 -2.72 -15.97 9.51
CA SER A 110 -2.07 -15.02 8.60
C SER A 110 -2.79 -15.03 7.24
N LEU A 111 -2.88 -13.86 6.63
CA LEU A 111 -3.35 -13.64 5.26
C LEU A 111 -2.50 -14.43 4.27
N PHE A 112 -1.18 -14.46 4.48
CA PHE A 112 -0.26 -15.13 3.58
C PHE A 112 0.13 -16.50 4.13
N LYS A 113 -0.30 -17.55 3.42
CA LYS A 113 0.19 -18.89 3.72
C LYS A 113 1.70 -18.95 3.43
N ARG A 114 2.46 -19.46 4.40
CA ARG A 114 3.88 -19.77 4.25
C ARG A 114 4.07 -20.99 3.36
N PHE A 115 5.15 -21.02 2.60
CA PHE A 115 5.53 -22.22 1.84
C PHE A 115 6.01 -23.31 2.81
N GLU A 116 5.87 -24.58 2.42
CA GLU A 116 6.19 -25.73 3.29
C GLU A 116 7.64 -25.70 3.80
N ASP A 117 8.58 -25.27 2.96
CA ASP A 117 10.00 -25.12 3.31
C ASP A 117 10.30 -23.93 4.25
N GLU A 118 9.31 -23.08 4.51
CA GLU A 118 9.35 -21.98 5.49
C GLU A 118 8.70 -22.37 6.84
N LEU A 119 7.98 -23.49 6.91
CA LEU A 119 7.21 -23.88 8.11
C LEU A 119 8.06 -24.51 9.23
N ASP A 120 9.28 -24.97 8.93
CA ASP A 120 10.07 -25.76 9.88
C ASP A 120 11.52 -25.27 10.00
N LYS A 121 11.73 -24.21 10.79
CA LYS A 121 13.03 -23.86 11.39
C LYS A 121 12.77 -23.23 12.76
N LYS A 122 13.35 -23.81 13.82
CA LYS A 122 13.25 -23.46 15.26
C LYS A 122 13.44 -21.97 15.64
N ASN A 123 13.62 -21.04 14.70
CA ASN A 123 13.73 -19.60 14.89
C ASN A 123 13.06 -18.89 13.71
N ASP A 124 11.73 -18.82 13.71
CA ASP A 124 10.99 -18.12 12.67
C ASP A 124 11.08 -16.60 12.84
N ASN A 125 12.24 -16.05 12.50
CA ASN A 125 12.56 -14.62 12.58
C ASN A 125 12.11 -13.89 11.32
N LYS A 126 10.86 -14.09 10.89
CA LYS A 126 10.33 -13.54 9.63
C LYS A 126 8.94 -12.98 9.82
N VAL A 127 8.67 -11.86 9.16
CA VAL A 127 7.33 -11.26 9.09
C VAL A 127 7.00 -10.80 7.67
N PHE A 128 5.72 -10.88 7.35
CA PHE A 128 5.14 -10.29 6.15
C PHE A 128 4.30 -9.07 6.54
N TRP A 129 4.50 -7.93 5.88
CA TRP A 129 3.70 -6.71 6.07
C TRP A 129 3.09 -6.23 4.77
N ALA A 130 1.76 -6.08 4.74
CA ALA A 130 0.99 -5.66 3.58
C ALA A 130 0.29 -4.33 3.84
N THR A 131 1.02 -3.23 3.66
CA THR A 131 0.54 -1.86 3.91
C THR A 131 -0.05 -1.18 2.68
N GLY A 132 0.16 -1.73 1.49
CA GLY A 132 -0.18 -1.07 0.23
C GLY A 132 -1.64 -1.13 -0.19
N GLY A 133 -2.44 -2.04 0.38
CA GLY A 133 -3.82 -2.27 -0.04
C GLY A 133 -3.95 -3.38 -1.08
N ILE A 134 -5.15 -3.48 -1.66
CA ILE A 134 -5.49 -4.43 -2.72
C ILE A 134 -5.93 -3.64 -3.96
N ALA A 135 -5.30 -3.92 -5.10
CA ALA A 135 -5.72 -3.43 -6.40
C ALA A 135 -6.61 -4.48 -7.07
N TRP A 136 -7.90 -4.22 -7.14
CA TRP A 136 -8.88 -5.12 -7.77
C TRP A 136 -8.78 -5.05 -9.29
N TYR A 137 -8.85 -6.21 -9.95
CA TYR A 137 -8.78 -6.31 -11.41
C TYR A 137 -9.97 -6.99 -12.06
N LEU A 138 -10.64 -7.88 -11.33
CA LEU A 138 -11.85 -8.53 -11.83
C LEU A 138 -12.85 -8.64 -10.68
N ILE A 139 -14.03 -8.06 -10.86
CA ILE A 139 -15.13 -8.15 -9.90
C ILE A 139 -16.34 -8.67 -10.64
N THR A 140 -16.92 -9.74 -10.11
CA THR A 140 -18.13 -10.38 -10.61
C THR A 140 -19.16 -10.40 -9.49
N GLY A 141 -20.41 -10.75 -9.80
CA GLY A 141 -21.43 -10.97 -8.77
C GLY A 141 -21.10 -12.11 -7.79
N ALA A 142 -20.14 -12.97 -8.13
CA ALA A 142 -19.81 -14.17 -7.37
C ALA A 142 -18.45 -14.12 -6.67
N ALA A 143 -17.50 -13.34 -7.19
CA ALA A 143 -16.15 -13.27 -6.67
C ALA A 143 -15.47 -11.96 -7.06
N ALA A 144 -14.44 -11.58 -6.32
CA ALA A 144 -13.53 -10.51 -6.65
C ALA A 144 -12.07 -10.97 -6.60
N TYR A 145 -11.28 -10.48 -7.54
CA TYR A 145 -9.88 -10.83 -7.71
C TYR A 145 -9.02 -9.57 -7.73
N GLY A 146 -7.91 -9.60 -6.99
CA GLY A 146 -7.02 -8.46 -6.84
C GLY A 146 -5.58 -8.86 -6.58
N TRP A 147 -4.71 -7.85 -6.56
CA TRP A 147 -3.31 -7.97 -6.23
C TRP A 147 -3.01 -7.24 -4.92
N THR A 148 -2.24 -7.87 -4.04
CA THR A 148 -1.65 -7.21 -2.87
C THR A 148 -0.17 -7.51 -2.81
N PHE A 149 0.60 -6.58 -2.25
CA PHE A 149 2.05 -6.66 -2.16
C PHE A 149 2.42 -6.71 -0.69
N PHE A 150 3.52 -7.40 -0.40
CA PHE A 150 4.01 -7.53 0.97
C PHE A 150 5.51 -7.35 1.02
N GLU A 151 5.98 -6.66 2.05
CA GLU A 151 7.37 -6.74 2.45
C GLU A 151 7.59 -8.06 3.16
N TYR A 152 8.59 -8.81 2.70
CA TYR A 152 9.16 -9.94 3.41
C TYR A 152 10.36 -9.44 4.21
N ARG A 153 10.27 -9.50 5.54
CA ARG A 153 11.29 -8.95 6.44
C ARG A 153 11.85 -10.03 7.35
N GLY A 154 13.15 -9.97 7.58
CA GLY A 154 13.84 -10.71 8.64
C GLY A 154 13.83 -9.92 9.94
N ILE A 155 13.91 -10.63 11.06
CA ILE A 155 14.04 -10.07 12.41
C ILE A 155 15.44 -10.38 12.94
N ARG A 156 16.18 -9.36 13.34
CA ARG A 156 17.49 -9.50 14.00
C ARG A 156 17.31 -9.91 15.46
N LYS A 157 18.41 -10.32 16.11
CA LYS A 157 18.41 -10.70 17.53
C LYS A 157 17.98 -9.56 18.47
N ASP A 158 18.22 -8.32 18.07
CA ASP A 158 17.81 -7.11 18.80
C ASP A 158 16.32 -6.74 18.58
N GLY A 159 15.58 -7.53 17.79
CA GLY A 159 14.19 -7.29 17.45
C GLY A 159 13.97 -6.31 16.29
N SER A 160 15.03 -5.67 15.78
CA SER A 160 14.93 -4.81 14.59
C SER A 160 14.62 -5.65 13.35
N THR A 161 13.86 -5.06 12.41
CA THR A 161 13.56 -5.73 11.14
C THR A 161 14.44 -5.23 10.01
N PHE A 162 14.65 -6.08 9.00
CA PHE A 162 15.29 -5.70 7.75
C PHE A 162 14.57 -6.31 6.57
N LEU A 163 14.52 -5.59 5.46
CA LEU A 163 13.91 -6.01 4.22
C LEU A 163 14.73 -7.14 3.59
N VAL A 164 14.05 -8.22 3.25
CA VAL A 164 14.61 -9.34 2.48
C VAL A 164 14.13 -9.29 1.04
N ALA A 165 12.87 -8.92 0.81
CA ALA A 165 12.30 -8.75 -0.53
C ALA A 165 10.93 -8.07 -0.47
N VAL A 166 10.43 -7.68 -1.63
CA VAL A 166 8.99 -7.45 -1.85
C VAL A 166 8.42 -8.59 -2.67
N GLY A 167 7.33 -9.18 -2.17
CA GLY A 167 6.54 -10.19 -2.87
C GLY A 167 5.17 -9.68 -3.27
N ILE A 168 4.46 -10.48 -4.06
CA ILE A 168 3.10 -10.22 -4.51
C ILE A 168 2.22 -11.45 -4.24
N ALA A 169 0.95 -11.22 -3.94
CA ALA A 169 -0.05 -12.27 -3.76
C ALA A 169 -1.32 -11.93 -4.55
N SER A 170 -1.89 -12.95 -5.18
CA SER A 170 -3.26 -12.87 -5.71
C SER A 170 -4.23 -12.97 -4.55
N VAL A 171 -5.29 -12.16 -4.58
CA VAL A 171 -6.36 -12.15 -3.58
C VAL A 171 -7.64 -12.55 -4.28
N GLU A 172 -8.32 -13.57 -3.77
CA GLU A 172 -9.66 -13.97 -4.18
C GLU A 172 -10.61 -13.80 -3.00
N VAL A 173 -11.72 -13.10 -3.24
CA VAL A 173 -12.89 -13.06 -2.36
C VAL A 173 -14.00 -13.83 -3.05
N ASN A 174 -14.49 -14.89 -2.44
CA ASN A 174 -15.57 -15.71 -2.99
C ASN A 174 -16.85 -15.49 -2.16
N TYR A 175 -17.87 -14.91 -2.80
CA TYR A 175 -19.16 -14.60 -2.18
C TYR A 175 -20.16 -15.76 -2.25
N ARG A 176 -19.86 -16.83 -2.99
CA ARG A 176 -20.75 -18.01 -3.10
C ARG A 176 -20.72 -18.88 -1.86
N THR A 177 -19.70 -18.74 -1.03
CA THR A 177 -19.55 -19.46 0.24
C THR A 177 -20.24 -18.68 1.36
N ASN A 178 -20.85 -19.42 2.30
CA ASN A 178 -21.36 -18.86 3.55
C ASN A 178 -20.66 -19.57 4.72
N PRO A 179 -19.76 -18.89 5.47
CA PRO A 179 -19.38 -17.49 5.29
C PRO A 179 -18.55 -17.25 4.02
N THR A 180 -18.53 -16.00 3.55
CA THR A 180 -17.62 -15.53 2.49
C THR A 180 -16.20 -15.95 2.81
N THR A 181 -15.48 -16.48 1.82
CA THR A 181 -14.09 -16.92 1.97
C THR A 181 -13.13 -15.98 1.26
N ILE A 182 -11.98 -15.74 1.87
CA ILE A 182 -10.90 -14.93 1.30
C ILE A 182 -9.62 -15.75 1.31
N VAL A 183 -8.95 -15.79 0.17
CA VAL A 183 -7.66 -16.47 0.00
C VAL A 183 -6.68 -15.48 -0.58
N ALA A 184 -5.52 -15.32 0.05
CA ALA A 184 -4.38 -14.64 -0.54
C ALA A 184 -3.27 -15.66 -0.81
N LYS A 185 -3.01 -15.92 -2.09
CA LYS A 185 -1.98 -16.86 -2.53
C LYS A 185 -0.75 -16.07 -2.93
N ARG A 186 0.38 -16.33 -2.24
CA ARG A 186 1.69 -15.81 -2.65
C ARG A 186 2.02 -16.34 -4.03
N GLU A 187 2.31 -15.44 -4.96
CA GLU A 187 2.64 -15.81 -6.32
C GLU A 187 4.13 -16.06 -6.49
N MET A 188 4.41 -16.94 -7.45
CA MET A 188 5.76 -17.13 -7.94
C MET A 188 6.06 -15.98 -8.90
N ALA A 189 6.91 -15.05 -8.47
CA ALA A 189 7.22 -13.83 -9.21
C ALA A 189 8.75 -13.66 -9.34
N GLY A 190 9.16 -13.04 -10.43
CA GLY A 190 10.58 -12.74 -10.72
C GLY A 190 11.43 -13.96 -11.09
N TRP A 191 12.75 -13.76 -11.11
CA TRP A 191 13.72 -14.74 -11.60
C TRP A 191 14.05 -15.85 -10.59
N SER A 192 13.86 -15.59 -9.28
CA SER A 192 14.10 -16.54 -8.19
C SER A 192 12.81 -17.02 -7.52
N GLU A 193 11.75 -17.18 -8.32
CA GLU A 193 10.53 -17.93 -7.98
C GLU A 193 9.62 -17.39 -6.86
N ARG A 194 10.01 -16.44 -6.00
CA ARG A 194 9.14 -15.94 -4.89
C ARG A 194 9.31 -14.44 -4.59
N ILE A 195 10.05 -13.72 -5.41
CA ILE A 195 10.52 -12.35 -5.15
C ILE A 195 10.17 -11.48 -6.35
N LEU A 196 9.36 -10.44 -6.13
CA LEU A 196 9.07 -9.48 -7.19
C LEU A 196 10.14 -8.38 -7.26
N PHE A 197 10.52 -7.79 -6.12
CA PHE A 197 11.59 -6.79 -6.05
C PHE A 197 12.60 -7.13 -4.96
N TYR A 198 13.88 -7.00 -5.29
CA TYR A 198 14.99 -7.21 -4.37
C TYR A 198 15.17 -6.02 -3.41
N PRO A 199 15.88 -6.19 -2.28
CA PRO A 199 16.09 -5.11 -1.31
C PRO A 199 16.75 -3.84 -1.85
N SER A 200 17.53 -3.94 -2.93
CA SER A 200 18.17 -2.78 -3.58
C SER A 200 17.22 -2.01 -4.49
N GLU A 201 16.09 -2.61 -4.87
CA GLU A 201 15.13 -2.05 -5.82
C GLU A 201 14.03 -1.24 -5.10
N PRO A 202 13.27 -0.41 -5.83
CA PRO A 202 12.08 0.20 -5.29
C PRO A 202 11.09 -0.80 -4.69
N ARG A 203 10.59 -0.49 -3.50
CA ARG A 203 9.69 -1.38 -2.74
C ARG A 203 8.24 -1.26 -3.21
N LEU A 204 8.02 -1.34 -4.53
CA LEU A 204 6.75 -0.98 -5.14
C LEU A 204 5.58 -1.79 -4.59
N GLY A 205 4.46 -1.11 -4.37
CA GLY A 205 3.22 -1.68 -3.91
C GLY A 205 3.12 -1.82 -2.39
N THR A 206 4.19 -1.50 -1.66
CA THR A 206 4.20 -1.56 -0.18
C THR A 206 3.75 -0.26 0.46
N PHE A 207 3.90 0.89 -0.22
CA PHE A 207 3.36 2.17 0.28
C PHE A 207 1.88 2.33 -0.07
N SER A 208 1.53 2.13 -1.34
CA SER A 208 0.15 2.23 -1.83
C SER A 208 0.01 1.48 -3.14
N VAL A 209 -1.17 0.94 -3.42
CA VAL A 209 -1.58 0.51 -4.75
C VAL A 209 -2.90 1.14 -5.15
N LEU A 210 -3.04 1.43 -6.44
CA LEU A 210 -4.29 1.84 -7.08
C LEU A 210 -4.33 1.32 -8.53
N SER A 211 -5.51 1.30 -9.13
CA SER A 211 -5.72 0.84 -10.49
C SER A 211 -6.62 1.82 -11.22
N ASP A 212 -6.31 2.13 -12.49
CA ASP A 212 -7.20 2.87 -13.39
C ASP A 212 -8.05 1.94 -14.28
N GLY A 213 -8.02 0.63 -13.99
CA GLY A 213 -8.68 -0.42 -14.78
C GLY A 213 -7.80 -0.97 -15.92
N LYS A 214 -6.77 -0.26 -16.35
CA LYS A 214 -5.81 -0.72 -17.37
C LYS A 214 -4.44 -1.06 -16.75
N TYR A 215 -3.94 -0.15 -15.93
CA TYR A 215 -2.68 -0.28 -15.22
C TYR A 215 -2.89 -0.36 -13.72
N LEU A 216 -2.09 -1.19 -13.08
CA LEU A 216 -1.83 -1.11 -11.64
C LEU A 216 -0.69 -0.11 -11.44
N TYR A 217 -0.90 0.87 -10.57
CA TYR A 217 0.12 1.80 -10.09
C TYR A 217 0.52 1.40 -8.67
N ALA A 218 1.80 1.12 -8.48
CA ALA A 218 2.36 0.65 -7.23
C ALA A 218 3.40 1.65 -6.72
N TYR A 219 3.17 2.16 -5.52
CA TYR A 219 4.03 3.13 -4.86
C TYR A 219 4.88 2.40 -3.82
N GLY A 220 6.14 2.82 -3.69
CA GLY A 220 7.07 2.23 -2.74
C GLY A 220 8.26 3.13 -2.50
N HIS A 221 8.97 2.94 -1.39
CA HIS A 221 10.15 3.76 -1.15
C HIS A 221 11.26 3.48 -2.16
N LYS A 222 12.00 4.52 -2.49
CA LYS A 222 13.20 4.49 -3.33
C LYS A 222 14.30 3.72 -2.61
N GLY A 223 14.70 2.58 -3.17
CA GLY A 223 15.79 1.75 -2.66
C GLY A 223 15.48 1.00 -1.37
N GLY A 224 16.55 0.53 -0.73
CA GLY A 224 16.49 -0.31 0.46
C GLY A 224 16.00 0.38 1.72
N ASP A 225 16.00 -0.38 2.81
CA ASP A 225 15.28 -0.08 4.05
C ASP A 225 15.61 1.26 4.72
N HIS A 226 16.75 1.87 4.40
CA HIS A 226 17.34 3.02 5.09
C HIS A 226 17.80 4.13 4.14
N ASN A 227 17.04 4.46 3.09
CA ASN A 227 17.35 5.63 2.26
C ASN A 227 17.35 6.97 3.07
N GLY A 228 16.86 6.99 4.32
CA GLY A 228 16.89 8.18 5.20
C GLY A 228 15.91 9.29 4.80
N ASP A 229 15.69 9.45 3.50
CA ASP A 229 14.85 10.49 2.89
C ASP A 229 13.39 10.06 2.73
N TYR A 230 13.06 8.78 2.94
CA TYR A 230 11.71 8.22 2.74
C TYR A 230 11.04 8.69 1.44
N ASP A 231 11.83 8.82 0.37
CA ASP A 231 11.33 9.14 -0.95
C ASP A 231 10.48 8.00 -1.48
N VAL A 232 9.31 8.31 -2.02
CA VAL A 232 8.38 7.35 -2.62
C VAL A 232 8.48 7.49 -4.13
N VAL A 233 8.77 6.39 -4.81
CA VAL A 233 8.70 6.28 -6.28
C VAL A 233 7.48 5.48 -6.69
N LEU A 234 7.20 5.52 -7.99
CA LEU A 234 6.05 4.86 -8.60
C LEU A 234 6.52 3.93 -9.71
N GLY A 235 5.91 2.75 -9.79
CA GLY A 235 5.93 1.94 -10.99
C GLY A 235 4.52 1.55 -11.42
N ARG A 236 4.39 1.16 -12.68
CA ARG A 236 3.14 0.66 -13.24
C ARG A 236 3.36 -0.63 -14.01
N VAL A 237 2.27 -1.37 -14.17
CA VAL A 237 2.23 -2.61 -14.94
C VAL A 237 0.81 -2.83 -15.45
N PRO A 238 0.60 -3.44 -16.63
CA PRO A 238 -0.73 -3.90 -17.01
C PRO A 238 -1.32 -4.75 -15.88
N LEU A 239 -2.56 -4.47 -15.51
CA LEU A 239 -3.15 -4.94 -14.27
C LEU A 239 -3.13 -6.48 -14.11
N GLU A 240 -3.32 -7.21 -15.22
CA GLU A 240 -3.29 -8.68 -15.24
C GLU A 240 -1.87 -9.28 -15.17
N LEU A 241 -0.84 -8.46 -15.40
CA LEU A 241 0.57 -8.87 -15.47
C LEU A 241 1.37 -8.42 -14.25
N ALA A 242 0.70 -8.15 -13.12
CA ALA A 242 1.35 -7.58 -11.94
C ALA A 242 2.46 -8.47 -11.34
N ASN A 243 2.35 -9.79 -11.49
CA ASN A 243 3.39 -10.75 -11.09
C ASN A 243 4.52 -10.90 -12.13
N ALA A 244 4.36 -10.38 -13.35
CA ALA A 244 5.34 -10.47 -14.41
C ALA A 244 6.37 -9.33 -14.33
N ARG A 245 7.46 -9.55 -13.59
CA ARG A 245 8.54 -8.56 -13.33
C ARG A 245 9.02 -7.80 -14.57
N ALA A 246 9.15 -8.48 -15.71
CA ALA A 246 9.63 -7.91 -16.96
C ALA A 246 8.66 -6.87 -17.58
N CYS A 247 7.39 -6.87 -17.19
CA CYS A 247 6.37 -5.97 -17.72
C CYS A 247 6.33 -4.61 -17.01
N TRP A 248 7.02 -4.48 -15.88
CA TRP A 248 7.00 -3.27 -15.07
C TRP A 248 7.71 -2.09 -15.74
N GLU A 249 7.16 -0.90 -15.50
CA GLU A 249 7.73 0.40 -15.85
C GLU A 249 7.80 1.27 -14.61
N TYR A 250 8.74 2.22 -14.59
CA TYR A 250 9.00 3.11 -13.47
C TYR A 250 8.78 4.55 -13.93
N TRP A 251 8.25 5.38 -13.05
CA TRP A 251 8.14 6.81 -13.33
C TRP A 251 9.52 7.45 -13.23
N GLY A 252 10.00 8.03 -14.33
CA GLY A 252 11.30 8.69 -14.44
C GLY A 252 11.24 10.22 -14.40
N GLY A 253 10.15 10.82 -13.91
CA GLY A 253 9.96 12.27 -13.90
C GLY A 253 9.85 12.81 -15.32
N GLY A 254 10.65 13.84 -15.65
CA GLY A 254 10.68 14.43 -16.99
C GLY A 254 11.03 13.46 -18.12
N ARG A 255 11.58 12.28 -17.81
CA ARG A 255 11.86 11.21 -18.78
C ARG A 255 10.63 10.36 -19.13
N GLY A 256 9.52 10.52 -18.42
CA GLY A 256 8.33 9.68 -18.55
C GLY A 256 8.54 8.26 -18.00
N TRP A 257 7.86 7.28 -18.58
CA TRP A 257 7.92 5.89 -18.14
C TRP A 257 9.16 5.18 -18.68
N VAL A 258 9.97 4.61 -17.79
CA VAL A 258 11.24 3.95 -18.10
C VAL A 258 11.25 2.50 -17.62
N LYS A 259 12.05 1.63 -18.25
CA LYS A 259 12.14 0.21 -17.87
C LYS A 259 13.11 -0.06 -16.73
N ASN A 260 14.14 0.76 -16.58
CA ASN A 260 15.16 0.57 -15.57
C ASN A 260 14.82 1.38 -14.31
N HIS A 261 14.75 0.69 -13.16
CA HIS A 261 14.36 1.27 -11.88
C HIS A 261 15.37 2.28 -11.32
N PHE A 262 16.64 2.24 -11.76
CA PHE A 262 17.65 3.23 -11.37
C PHE A 262 17.28 4.66 -11.78
N PHE A 263 16.52 4.79 -12.87
CA PHE A 263 16.01 6.08 -13.33
C PHE A 263 14.69 6.49 -12.67
N SER A 264 14.26 5.79 -11.61
CA SER A 264 13.03 6.14 -10.89
C SER A 264 13.16 7.48 -10.17
N TRP A 265 12.17 8.35 -10.43
CA TRP A 265 12.08 9.67 -9.85
C TRP A 265 11.04 9.70 -8.71
N PRO A 266 11.34 10.34 -7.57
CA PRO A 266 10.38 10.47 -6.47
C PRO A 266 9.10 11.21 -6.90
N VAL A 267 7.95 10.62 -6.56
CA VAL A 267 6.62 11.27 -6.67
C VAL A 267 6.20 11.92 -5.35
N LEU A 268 6.79 11.49 -4.23
CA LEU A 268 6.68 12.11 -2.90
C LEU A 268 8.07 12.06 -2.25
N LYS A 269 8.45 13.09 -1.45
CA LYS A 269 9.70 13.06 -0.66
C LYS A 269 9.42 13.14 0.83
N ASN A 270 10.16 12.41 1.64
CA ASN A 270 9.99 12.39 3.10
C ASN A 270 8.61 11.91 3.58
N TYR A 271 8.08 10.82 3.02
CA TYR A 271 6.85 10.19 3.52
C TYR A 271 7.06 8.73 3.85
N GLN A 272 7.01 8.41 5.14
CA GLN A 272 7.20 7.04 5.59
C GLN A 272 5.96 6.17 5.36
N HIS A 273 4.76 6.70 5.59
CA HIS A 273 3.52 5.95 5.40
C HIS A 273 2.45 6.83 4.78
N GLY A 274 1.57 6.23 4.00
CA GLY A 274 0.41 6.93 3.46
C GLY A 274 -0.35 6.10 2.45
N GLN A 275 -1.27 6.76 1.78
CA GLN A 275 -2.14 6.21 0.77
C GLN A 275 -2.41 7.27 -0.28
N ILE A 276 -2.30 6.84 -1.53
CA ILE A 276 -2.87 7.55 -2.67
C ILE A 276 -4.16 6.81 -3.03
N PHE A 277 -5.24 7.56 -3.25
CA PHE A 277 -6.59 7.02 -3.45
C PHE A 277 -7.38 7.88 -4.44
N ASP A 278 -8.33 7.27 -5.14
CA ASP A 278 -9.30 8.01 -5.95
C ASP A 278 -10.27 8.76 -5.04
N THR A 279 -10.58 10.01 -5.38
CA THR A 279 -11.45 10.87 -4.57
C THR A 279 -12.34 11.76 -5.42
N LYS A 280 -13.55 12.01 -4.90
CA LYS A 280 -14.51 12.98 -5.41
C LYS A 280 -14.66 14.21 -4.49
N LEU A 281 -13.82 14.34 -3.45
CA LEU A 281 -13.89 15.49 -2.50
C LEU A 281 -13.80 16.85 -3.21
N PHE A 282 -13.05 16.92 -4.30
CA PHE A 282 -12.87 18.14 -5.09
C PHE A 282 -13.91 18.31 -6.21
N GLY A 283 -14.86 17.38 -6.30
CA GLY A 283 -15.94 17.32 -7.28
C GLY A 283 -15.71 16.31 -8.41
N GLU A 284 -16.80 15.72 -8.90
CA GLU A 284 -16.73 14.65 -9.92
C GLU A 284 -16.12 15.10 -11.24
N GLY A 285 -16.35 16.36 -11.63
CA GLY A 285 -15.75 16.98 -12.80
C GLY A 285 -14.35 17.54 -12.57
N SER A 286 -13.80 17.46 -11.35
CA SER A 286 -12.49 18.00 -11.04
C SER A 286 -11.38 17.24 -11.79
N PRO A 287 -10.33 17.94 -12.25
CA PRO A 287 -9.12 17.28 -12.70
C PRO A 287 -8.36 16.62 -11.54
N TYR A 288 -8.51 17.11 -10.31
CA TYR A 288 -7.86 16.54 -9.12
C TYR A 288 -8.65 15.33 -8.61
N ARG A 289 -8.33 14.15 -9.15
CA ARG A 289 -9.02 12.89 -8.87
C ARG A 289 -8.26 11.98 -7.91
N PHE A 290 -7.01 12.32 -7.60
CA PHE A 290 -6.17 11.56 -6.69
C PHE A 290 -5.97 12.34 -5.40
N GLY A 291 -6.35 11.73 -4.28
CA GLY A 291 -6.09 12.20 -2.93
C GLY A 291 -4.85 11.53 -2.34
N PHE A 292 -4.22 12.21 -1.39
CA PHE A 292 -3.13 11.67 -0.58
C PHE A 292 -3.43 11.89 0.90
N VAL A 293 -3.23 10.85 1.70
CA VAL A 293 -3.17 10.93 3.17
C VAL A 293 -1.91 10.21 3.62
N GLY A 294 -1.15 10.79 4.55
CA GLY A 294 0.04 10.13 5.07
C GLY A 294 0.69 10.87 6.23
N CYS A 295 1.87 10.39 6.64
CA CYS A 295 2.74 11.06 7.61
C CYS A 295 4.19 11.07 7.11
N THR A 296 4.96 12.06 7.58
CA THR A 296 6.34 12.22 7.10
C THR A 296 7.27 11.20 7.75
N ARG A 297 7.13 11.00 9.07
CA ARG A 297 7.92 10.06 9.87
C ARG A 297 7.08 9.43 10.98
N THR A 298 7.47 8.25 11.43
CA THR A 298 6.90 7.61 12.61
C THR A 298 7.05 8.53 13.82
N GLY A 299 5.92 8.91 14.41
CA GLY A 299 5.88 9.72 15.62
C GLY A 299 6.05 11.22 15.46
N ASP A 300 6.04 11.74 14.23
CA ASP A 300 5.81 13.18 14.03
C ASP A 300 4.37 13.60 14.38
N SER A 301 3.46 12.62 14.41
CA SER A 301 2.02 12.79 14.60
C SER A 301 1.38 13.81 13.65
N LYS A 302 1.93 13.98 12.45
CA LYS A 302 1.41 14.91 11.44
C LYS A 302 0.59 14.16 10.40
N LEU A 303 -0.67 14.55 10.28
CA LEU A 303 -1.54 14.14 9.20
C LEU A 303 -1.34 15.07 8.01
N MET A 304 -0.82 14.52 6.93
CA MET A 304 -0.58 15.22 5.68
C MET A 304 -1.73 14.91 4.72
N PHE A 305 -2.21 15.91 4.00
CA PHE A 305 -3.27 15.77 3.02
C PHE A 305 -2.87 16.39 1.70
N GLY A 306 -3.08 15.68 0.61
CA GLY A 306 -2.67 16.11 -0.72
C GLY A 306 -3.68 15.82 -1.80
N ARG A 307 -3.45 16.43 -2.97
CA ARG A 307 -4.19 16.13 -4.18
C ARG A 307 -3.29 16.16 -5.42
N ALA A 308 -3.68 15.42 -6.45
CA ALA A 308 -3.03 15.42 -7.75
C ALA A 308 -4.03 15.17 -8.90
N VAL A 309 -3.63 15.59 -10.10
CA VAL A 309 -4.38 15.34 -11.34
C VAL A 309 -4.07 13.96 -11.92
N ASN A 310 -2.83 13.50 -11.77
CA ASN A 310 -2.35 12.21 -12.25
C ASN A 310 -1.86 11.35 -11.08
N PRO A 311 -1.81 10.01 -11.23
CA PRO A 311 -1.27 9.15 -10.19
C PRO A 311 0.24 9.39 -9.93
N TRP A 312 0.99 9.90 -10.91
CA TRP A 312 2.40 10.30 -10.73
C TRP A 312 2.58 11.75 -10.24
N GLY A 313 1.50 12.47 -9.92
CA GLY A 313 1.58 13.86 -9.45
C GLY A 313 1.56 14.91 -10.57
N PRO A 314 2.11 16.12 -10.32
CA PRO A 314 2.69 16.55 -9.03
C PRO A 314 1.62 16.62 -7.94
N PHE A 315 1.98 16.20 -6.72
CA PHE A 315 1.10 16.32 -5.57
C PHE A 315 1.23 17.69 -4.93
N GLU A 316 0.10 18.35 -4.70
CA GLU A 316 -0.02 19.52 -3.83
C GLU A 316 -0.34 19.03 -2.42
N ILE A 317 0.58 19.21 -1.45
CA ILE A 317 0.43 18.64 -0.10
C ILE A 317 0.51 19.73 0.98
N VAL A 318 -0.36 19.61 1.97
CA VAL A 318 -0.41 20.44 3.18
C VAL A 318 -0.36 19.58 4.44
N GLU A 319 0.17 20.14 5.53
CA GLU A 319 -0.03 19.59 6.88
C GLU A 319 -1.48 19.92 7.30
N LEU A 320 -2.31 18.90 7.45
CA LEU A 320 -3.74 19.07 7.73
C LEU A 320 -4.00 19.29 9.22
N MET A 321 -3.43 18.44 10.07
CA MET A 321 -3.55 18.54 11.53
C MET A 321 -2.50 17.65 12.21
N LYS A 322 -2.40 17.76 13.54
CA LYS A 322 -1.73 16.75 14.36
C LYS A 322 -2.73 15.65 14.74
N ALA A 323 -2.35 14.40 14.55
CA ALA A 323 -3.09 13.24 15.03
C ALA A 323 -2.91 13.13 16.55
N TYR A 324 -4.01 12.92 17.28
CA TYR A 324 -4.00 12.78 18.73
C TYR A 324 -4.39 11.35 19.14
N PRO A 325 -3.76 10.80 20.17
CA PRO A 325 -4.20 9.54 20.78
C PRO A 325 -5.60 9.68 21.37
N LEU A 326 -6.43 8.63 21.30
CA LEU A 326 -7.76 8.62 21.94
C LEU A 326 -7.70 8.12 23.39
N GLY A 327 -6.64 7.41 23.79
CA GLY A 327 -6.50 6.80 25.10
C GLY A 327 -5.62 7.59 26.07
N HIS A 328 -5.80 7.33 27.36
CA HIS A 328 -4.89 7.77 28.43
C HIS A 328 -3.73 6.79 28.62
N ILE A 329 -2.88 6.51 27.62
CA ILE A 329 -1.74 5.60 27.86
C ILE A 329 -0.42 6.09 27.23
N GLN A 330 0.56 6.16 28.12
CA GLN A 330 2.03 6.25 28.02
C GLN A 330 2.65 7.50 27.37
N LYS A 331 3.62 8.06 28.11
CA LYS A 331 4.59 9.11 27.73
C LYS A 331 5.31 8.90 26.38
N PHE A 332 5.06 7.80 25.68
CA PHE A 332 5.73 7.37 24.44
C PHE A 332 4.75 6.97 23.32
N ALA A 333 3.45 7.26 23.46
CA ALA A 333 2.48 6.98 22.40
C ALA A 333 2.78 7.85 21.16
N TYR A 334 3.26 7.22 20.10
CA TYR A 334 3.42 7.84 18.79
C TYR A 334 2.32 7.35 17.84
N THR A 335 2.00 8.17 16.85
CA THR A 335 1.06 7.80 15.78
C THR A 335 1.79 7.56 14.46
N ALA A 336 1.35 6.57 13.70
CA ALA A 336 1.90 6.22 12.39
C ALA A 336 0.84 5.54 11.51
N HIS A 337 1.19 5.13 10.29
CA HIS A 337 0.30 4.40 9.38
C HIS A 337 -1.03 5.11 9.13
N MET A 338 -0.97 6.30 8.54
CA MET A 338 -2.18 7.09 8.27
C MET A 338 -2.83 6.71 6.95
N PHE A 339 -4.10 6.31 6.98
CA PHE A 339 -4.84 5.83 5.81
C PHE A 339 -6.19 6.52 5.63
N ALA A 340 -6.60 6.67 4.38
CA ALA A 340 -7.88 7.27 4.00
C ALA A 340 -8.91 6.20 3.65
N HIS A 341 -10.15 6.44 4.05
CA HIS A 341 -11.28 5.54 3.84
C HIS A 341 -12.42 6.28 3.14
N PRO A 342 -12.28 6.61 1.84
CA PRO A 342 -13.27 7.41 1.11
C PRO A 342 -14.65 6.72 0.99
N TRP A 343 -14.70 5.40 1.17
CA TRP A 343 -15.95 4.63 1.18
C TRP A 343 -16.80 4.85 2.44
N ALA A 344 -16.21 5.30 3.56
CA ALA A 344 -16.88 5.29 4.86
C ALA A 344 -17.93 6.39 5.01
N PHE A 345 -17.76 7.52 4.32
CA PHE A 345 -18.69 8.64 4.36
C PHE A 345 -18.86 9.27 2.98
N PRO A 346 -20.00 9.93 2.70
CA PRO A 346 -20.20 10.61 1.44
C PRO A 346 -19.24 11.79 1.25
N GLU A 347 -18.32 11.68 0.30
CA GLU A 347 -17.40 12.78 -0.06
C GLU A 347 -18.13 14.05 -0.53
N SER A 348 -19.36 13.90 -1.05
CA SER A 348 -20.25 15.03 -1.41
C SER A 348 -20.64 15.91 -0.22
N LYS A 349 -20.44 15.46 1.02
CA LYS A 349 -20.61 16.24 2.25
C LYS A 349 -19.28 16.80 2.79
N GLY A 350 -18.20 16.67 2.02
CA GLY A 350 -16.85 17.00 2.46
C GLY A 350 -16.36 16.12 3.60
N ASP A 351 -16.89 14.89 3.71
CA ASP A 351 -16.54 13.96 4.78
C ASP A 351 -15.48 12.96 4.30
N LEU A 352 -14.45 12.73 5.11
CA LEU A 352 -13.45 11.68 4.91
C LEU A 352 -13.17 10.98 6.24
N MET A 353 -13.17 9.64 6.22
CA MET A 353 -12.63 8.89 7.35
C MET A 353 -11.12 8.72 7.17
N VAL A 354 -10.39 8.94 8.26
CA VAL A 354 -8.94 8.70 8.34
C VAL A 354 -8.67 7.80 9.54
N THR A 355 -7.75 6.85 9.38
CA THR A 355 -7.24 6.04 10.48
C THR A 355 -5.75 6.24 10.68
N TRP A 356 -5.28 5.95 11.89
CA TRP A 356 -3.86 5.83 12.21
C TRP A 356 -3.63 4.81 13.32
N SER A 357 -2.46 4.20 13.33
CA SER A 357 -2.00 3.39 14.47
C SER A 357 -1.56 4.31 15.61
N GLU A 358 -1.95 3.98 16.84
CA GLU A 358 -1.59 4.64 18.10
C GLU A 358 -0.85 3.64 19.00
N GLY A 359 0.32 4.02 19.54
CA GLY A 359 1.04 3.18 20.52
C GLY A 359 1.97 2.12 19.92
N GLY A 360 2.33 2.28 18.65
CA GLY A 360 3.29 1.39 17.97
C GLY A 360 2.73 0.01 17.62
N SER A 361 3.58 -1.01 17.67
CA SER A 361 3.26 -2.34 17.14
C SER A 361 2.18 -3.08 17.91
N ALA A 362 2.08 -2.88 19.23
CA ALA A 362 1.03 -3.43 20.11
C ALA A 362 -0.11 -2.42 20.37
N GLY A 363 -0.23 -1.43 19.49
CA GLY A 363 -1.17 -0.34 19.57
C GLY A 363 -2.60 -0.66 19.13
N ASN A 364 -3.44 0.36 19.06
CA ASN A 364 -4.77 0.29 18.46
C ASN A 364 -4.85 1.21 17.23
N ILE A 365 -5.87 1.01 16.40
CA ILE A 365 -6.09 1.83 15.22
C ILE A 365 -7.22 2.80 15.52
N VAL A 366 -6.88 4.08 15.64
CA VAL A 366 -7.83 5.17 15.83
C VAL A 366 -8.51 5.47 14.50
N ALA A 367 -9.81 5.71 14.54
CA ALA A 367 -10.60 6.19 13.43
C ALA A 367 -11.21 7.55 13.76
N VAL A 368 -11.11 8.49 12.82
CA VAL A 368 -11.80 9.79 12.90
C VAL A 368 -12.52 10.09 11.61
N LYS A 369 -13.62 10.83 11.74
CA LYS A 369 -14.27 11.51 10.62
C LYS A 369 -13.80 12.96 10.58
N ILE A 370 -13.23 13.36 9.45
CA ILE A 370 -12.88 14.75 9.17
C ILE A 370 -13.94 15.32 8.24
N ARG A 371 -14.54 16.45 8.62
CA ARG A 371 -15.40 17.25 7.74
C ARG A 371 -14.67 18.50 7.31
N PHE A 372 -14.51 18.66 6.00
CA PHE A 372 -13.91 19.83 5.39
C PHE A 372 -14.96 20.92 5.10
N GLU A 373 -14.49 22.15 4.98
CA GLU A 373 -15.28 23.24 4.41
C GLU A 373 -15.55 23.01 2.93
N GLN A 374 -16.80 23.23 2.52
CA GLN A 374 -17.22 23.14 1.12
C GLN A 374 -17.63 24.51 0.60
N GLY A 375 -17.17 24.84 -0.59
CA GLY A 375 -17.45 26.11 -1.28
C GLY A 375 -17.97 25.89 -2.71
N ILE A 376 -18.48 26.95 -3.32
CA ILE A 376 -18.82 26.97 -4.74
C ILE A 376 -17.50 27.07 -5.50
N GLY A 377 -17.22 26.11 -6.38
CA GLY A 377 -15.93 26.00 -7.06
C GLY A 377 -15.60 27.21 -7.94
N ARG A 378 -14.89 28.21 -7.39
CA ARG A 378 -13.81 29.01 -8.01
C ARG A 378 -13.37 30.19 -7.12
N LEU A 379 -12.13 30.09 -6.65
CA LEU A 379 -11.04 31.10 -6.54
C LEU A 379 -10.21 30.73 -5.31
N GLN A 380 -9.01 30.20 -5.58
CA GLN A 380 -8.05 29.81 -4.56
C GLN A 380 -7.51 31.06 -3.84
N PRO A 381 -7.45 31.08 -2.51
CA PRO A 381 -6.76 32.13 -1.78
C PRO A 381 -5.28 32.18 -2.20
N LYS A 382 -4.74 33.37 -2.44
CA LYS A 382 -3.37 33.59 -2.93
C LYS A 382 -2.26 33.33 -1.91
N GLU A 383 -2.58 32.98 -0.66
CA GLU A 383 -1.58 32.95 0.40
C GLU A 383 -1.76 31.74 1.33
N LEU A 384 -1.18 30.60 0.94
CA LEU A 384 -0.79 29.53 1.87
C LEU A 384 0.44 28.79 1.35
N ARG A 385 1.33 28.40 2.27
CA ARG A 385 2.60 27.70 2.01
C ARG A 385 2.30 26.25 1.59
N VAL A 386 2.29 25.99 0.29
CA VAL A 386 2.45 24.63 -0.26
C VAL A 386 3.74 24.05 0.35
N VAL A 387 3.63 23.00 1.15
CA VAL A 387 4.78 22.43 1.88
C VAL A 387 5.66 21.62 0.92
N GLN A 388 5.04 21.06 -0.12
CA GLN A 388 5.77 20.41 -1.20
C GLN A 388 5.04 20.52 -2.52
N ARG A 389 5.79 20.96 -3.53
CA ARG A 389 5.56 20.70 -4.95
C ARG A 389 6.89 20.21 -5.50
N ILE A 390 6.95 18.98 -6.01
CA ILE A 390 8.16 18.49 -6.65
C ILE A 390 8.18 19.10 -8.05
N GLU A 391 8.98 20.14 -8.23
CA GLU A 391 9.29 20.68 -9.56
C GLU A 391 10.30 19.74 -10.23
N GLU A 392 10.01 19.33 -11.45
CA GLU A 392 10.90 18.48 -12.24
C GLU A 392 12.05 19.35 -12.78
N GLU A 393 13.29 19.03 -12.44
CA GLU A 393 14.45 19.64 -13.10
C GLU A 393 14.60 19.02 -14.50
N SER A 394 14.79 19.87 -15.53
CA SER A 394 15.07 19.41 -16.89
C SER A 394 16.45 18.75 -16.93
N ASP A 395 16.47 17.43 -17.07
CA ASP A 395 17.69 16.63 -17.19
C ASP A 395 18.38 16.94 -18.54
N ASN A 396 19.38 17.83 -18.52
CA ASN A 396 20.19 18.16 -19.71
C ASN A 396 21.35 17.17 -19.95
N ASN A 397 21.46 16.09 -19.17
CA ASN A 397 22.59 15.17 -19.24
C ASN A 397 22.17 13.80 -19.80
N ASN A 398 22.47 13.59 -21.09
CA ASN A 398 22.54 12.28 -21.74
C ASN A 398 23.66 11.44 -21.10
N ILE A 399 23.36 10.76 -20.00
CA ILE A 399 24.24 9.71 -19.48
C ILE A 399 24.03 8.46 -20.34
N ALA A 400 25.12 8.00 -20.98
CA ALA A 400 25.14 6.87 -21.88
C ALA A 400 24.55 5.61 -21.23
N LEU A 401 23.41 5.16 -21.76
CA LEU A 401 22.57 4.07 -21.27
C LEU A 401 23.23 2.67 -21.28
N SER A 402 24.39 2.51 -21.92
CA SER A 402 24.99 1.20 -22.21
C SER A 402 25.96 0.68 -21.13
N GLU A 403 26.63 1.54 -20.36
CA GLU A 403 27.66 1.11 -19.40
C GLU A 403 27.09 0.73 -18.02
N LEU A 404 25.96 1.33 -17.62
CA LEU A 404 25.26 1.01 -16.37
C LEU A 404 24.48 -0.32 -16.43
N GLN A 405 24.12 -0.81 -17.62
CA GLN A 405 23.38 -2.07 -17.76
C GLN A 405 24.25 -3.32 -17.53
N LEU A 406 25.55 -3.26 -17.84
CA LEU A 406 26.47 -4.40 -17.76
C LEU A 406 27.15 -4.54 -16.39
N HIS A 407 27.34 -3.44 -15.66
CA HIS A 407 28.04 -3.47 -14.38
C HIS A 407 27.19 -4.00 -13.21
N ASP A 408 25.86 -3.89 -13.29
CA ASP A 408 24.97 -4.20 -12.16
C ASP A 408 24.49 -5.66 -12.07
N GLU A 409 24.48 -6.43 -13.18
CA GLU A 409 24.14 -7.86 -13.11
C GLU A 409 25.19 -8.69 -12.33
N LEU A 410 26.45 -8.24 -12.33
CA LEU A 410 27.53 -8.84 -11.55
C LEU A 410 27.49 -8.44 -10.07
N TYR A 411 27.17 -7.18 -9.76
CA TYR A 411 27.24 -6.67 -8.38
C TYR A 411 26.06 -7.08 -7.49
N SER A 412 24.85 -7.27 -8.04
CA SER A 412 23.70 -7.73 -7.25
C SER A 412 23.83 -9.19 -6.82
N PHE A 413 24.56 -10.00 -7.58
CA PHE A 413 24.84 -11.41 -7.25
C PHE A 413 25.96 -11.53 -6.20
N GLU A 414 27.06 -10.77 -6.32
CA GLU A 414 28.20 -10.87 -5.40
C GLU A 414 27.90 -10.40 -3.96
N ARG A 415 26.94 -9.48 -3.76
CA ARG A 415 26.54 -9.07 -2.40
C ARG A 415 25.73 -10.13 -1.67
N TYR A 416 24.92 -10.92 -2.38
CA TYR A 416 24.11 -11.97 -1.76
C TYR A 416 24.98 -13.14 -1.27
N GLU A 417 26.15 -13.37 -1.87
CA GLU A 417 27.14 -14.35 -1.40
C GLU A 417 27.97 -13.88 -0.20
N LYS A 418 28.12 -12.56 0.01
CA LYS A 418 28.92 -12.02 1.13
C LYS A 418 28.14 -11.87 2.44
N ASP A 419 26.83 -11.61 2.38
CA ASP A 419 26.02 -11.32 3.58
C ASP A 419 25.20 -12.52 4.09
N GLY A 420 25.23 -13.65 3.38
CA GLY A 420 24.72 -14.94 3.84
C GLY A 420 25.89 -15.91 4.04
N GLU A 421 26.01 -16.50 5.23
CA GLU A 421 27.02 -17.50 5.60
C GLU A 421 27.54 -18.35 4.43
N GLN A 422 28.86 -18.36 4.23
CA GLN A 422 29.56 -19.27 3.33
C GLN A 422 29.07 -20.71 3.51
N LYS A 423 28.19 -21.16 2.63
CA LYS A 423 28.03 -22.58 2.32
C LYS A 423 28.38 -22.76 0.86
N ALA A 424 29.56 -23.34 0.66
CA ALA A 424 30.07 -23.78 -0.63
C ALA A 424 29.01 -24.63 -1.35
N VAL A 425 28.34 -24.05 -2.33
CA VAL A 425 27.63 -24.81 -3.36
C VAL A 425 28.61 -24.94 -4.52
N ILE A 426 29.13 -26.14 -4.67
CA ILE A 426 29.97 -26.57 -5.78
C ILE A 426 29.26 -26.20 -7.09
N ALA A 427 29.79 -25.19 -7.78
CA ALA A 427 29.34 -24.83 -9.11
C ALA A 427 29.69 -25.97 -10.07
N THR A 428 28.70 -26.75 -10.50
CA THR A 428 28.91 -27.72 -11.58
C THR A 428 29.05 -27.01 -12.93
N PRO A 429 29.92 -27.49 -13.83
CA PRO A 429 30.24 -26.85 -15.12
C PRO A 429 29.05 -26.59 -16.05
N GLU A 430 27.93 -27.28 -15.83
CA GLU A 430 26.73 -27.19 -16.67
C GLU A 430 26.01 -25.83 -16.58
N LYS A 431 26.09 -25.12 -15.44
CA LYS A 431 25.46 -23.79 -15.28
C LYS A 431 26.20 -22.67 -16.01
N LYS A 432 27.52 -22.82 -16.21
CA LYS A 432 28.33 -21.85 -16.97
C LYS A 432 28.01 -21.89 -18.47
N ASN A 433 27.68 -23.09 -18.97
CA ASN A 433 27.41 -23.35 -20.38
C ASN A 433 26.05 -22.80 -20.87
N VAL A 434 25.08 -22.63 -19.96
CA VAL A 434 23.79 -22.01 -20.27
C VAL A 434 23.92 -20.49 -20.42
N PHE A 435 24.77 -19.86 -19.61
CA PHE A 435 25.06 -18.42 -19.66
C PHE A 435 25.80 -18.02 -20.95
N GLU A 436 26.80 -18.79 -21.36
CA GLU A 436 27.52 -18.53 -22.62
C GLU A 436 26.63 -18.68 -23.86
N LYS A 437 25.67 -19.61 -23.84
CA LYS A 437 24.67 -19.77 -24.91
C LYS A 437 23.65 -18.64 -24.94
N ALA A 438 23.22 -18.13 -23.79
CA ALA A 438 22.30 -17.00 -23.71
C ALA A 438 22.94 -15.68 -24.18
N ALA A 439 24.20 -15.43 -23.79
CA ALA A 439 24.98 -14.27 -24.23
C ALA A 439 25.25 -14.31 -25.75
N ALA A 440 25.55 -15.49 -26.31
CA ALA A 440 25.75 -15.66 -27.75
C ALA A 440 24.46 -15.50 -28.57
N ALA A 441 23.30 -15.84 -28.01
CA ALA A 441 21.99 -15.62 -28.63
C ALA A 441 21.61 -14.13 -28.64
N PHE A 442 21.92 -13.40 -27.56
CA PHE A 442 21.67 -11.96 -27.47
C PHE A 442 22.59 -11.14 -28.41
N GLY A 443 23.87 -11.49 -28.51
CA GLY A 443 24.79 -10.83 -29.45
C GLY A 443 24.38 -10.96 -30.93
N LYS A 444 23.68 -12.05 -31.29
CA LYS A 444 23.13 -12.24 -32.66
C LYS A 444 21.86 -11.44 -32.93
N LEU A 445 21.11 -11.05 -31.89
CA LEU A 445 19.91 -10.22 -32.03
C LEU A 445 20.26 -8.73 -32.19
N CYS A 446 21.34 -8.26 -31.54
CA CYS A 446 21.80 -6.88 -31.65
C CYS A 446 22.48 -6.54 -32.99
N ASN A 447 23.06 -7.52 -33.68
CA ASN A 447 23.67 -7.33 -35.00
C ASN A 447 22.69 -7.39 -36.18
N LYS A 448 21.41 -7.70 -35.94
CA LYS A 448 20.37 -7.73 -36.99
C LYS A 448 19.53 -6.45 -37.10
N SER A 449 19.78 -5.47 -36.25
CA SER A 449 19.14 -4.14 -36.30
C SER A 449 20.08 -3.04 -36.83
N ALA A 450 21.18 -3.43 -37.47
CA ALA A 450 22.11 -2.53 -38.16
C ALA A 450 22.41 -3.06 -39.58
N GLU A 451 21.35 -3.27 -40.38
CA GLU A 451 21.36 -3.26 -41.85
C GLU A 451 20.01 -2.74 -42.35
#